data_AF-A0A7S9H1S0-F1
#
_entry.id   AF-A0A7S9H1S0-F1
#
_cell.length_a   1.000
_cell.length_b   1.000
_cell.length_c   1.000
_cell.angle_alpha   90.00
_cell.angle_beta   90.00
_cell.angle_gamma   90.00
#
_symmetry.space_group_name_H-M   'P 1'
#
loop_
_entity.id
_entity.type
_entity.pdbx_description
1 polymer ?
#
loop_
_entity_poly.entity_id
_entity_poly.type
_entity_poly.pdbx_seq_one_letter_code
_entity_poly.pdbx_strand_id
1 'polypeptide(L)' 'MEAQKIAVDAVVALTDCDRDAVIAFIRRLYLAGVRDPKRLTFKGLQALSRA' A
#
# COMPACT_ATOMS: atom_id res chain seq x y z
N MET A 1 -10.19 9.33 1.34
CA MET A 1 -9.67 8.23 0.49
C MET A 1 -8.31 8.54 -0.16
N GLU A 2 -7.85 9.80 -0.20
CA GLU A 2 -6.58 10.18 -0.87
C GLU A 2 -5.33 9.41 -0.39
N ALA A 3 -5.14 9.26 0.93
CA ALA A 3 -3.93 8.62 1.46
C ALA A 3 -3.77 7.15 1.02
N GLN A 4 -4.87 6.40 0.93
CA GLN A 4 -4.83 5.02 0.44
C GLN A 4 -4.53 4.98 -1.06
N LYS A 5 -5.15 5.87 -1.84
CA LYS A 5 -4.95 5.95 -3.30
C LYS A 5 -3.48 6.25 -3.64
N ILE A 6 -2.89 7.26 -2.99
CA ILE A 6 -1.48 7.63 -3.15
C ILE A 6 -0.57 6.43 -2.82
N ALA A 7 -0.86 5.70 -1.75
CA ALA A 7 -0.07 4.55 -1.36
C ALA A 7 -0.18 3.38 -2.36
N VAL A 8 -1.38 3.09 -2.86
CA VAL A 8 -1.60 2.08 -3.89
C VAL A 8 -0.87 2.44 -5.17
N ASP A 9 -1.05 3.67 -5.66
CA ASP A 9 -0.44 4.12 -6.91
C ASP A 9 1.10 4.08 -6.83
N ALA A 10 1.68 4.50 -5.71
CA ALA A 10 3.13 4.44 -5.50
C ALA A 10 3.66 3.00 -5.48
N VAL A 11 2.97 2.07 -4.78
CA VAL A 11 3.42 0.68 -4.71
C VAL A 11 3.32 0.01 -6.07
N VAL A 12 2.21 0.18 -6.79
CA VAL A 12 2.05 -0.37 -8.15
C VAL A 12 3.12 0.19 -9.09
N ALA A 13 3.34 1.51 -9.09
CA ALA A 13 4.34 2.13 -9.95
C ALA A 13 5.78 1.66 -9.68
N LEU A 14 6.09 1.30 -8.43
CA LEU A 14 7.44 0.89 -8.03
C LEU A 14 7.71 -0.62 -8.16
N THR A 15 6.66 -1.44 -8.24
CA THR A 15 6.79 -2.90 -8.12
C THR A 15 6.10 -3.69 -9.23
N ASP A 16 5.31 -3.02 -10.08
CA ASP A 16 4.47 -3.63 -11.12
C ASP A 16 3.54 -4.75 -10.59
N CYS A 17 3.27 -4.73 -9.29
CA CYS A 17 2.44 -5.73 -8.62
C CYS A 17 0.96 -5.53 -8.94
N ASP A 18 0.20 -6.62 -8.81
CA ASP A 18 -1.24 -6.61 -9.00
C ASP A 18 -1.93 -5.53 -8.14
N ARG A 19 -2.67 -4.64 -8.80
CA ARG A 19 -3.28 -3.47 -8.17
C ARG A 19 -4.32 -3.88 -7.13
N ASP A 20 -5.12 -4.91 -7.40
CA ASP A 20 -6.16 -5.37 -6.48
C ASP A 20 -5.57 -5.97 -5.19
N ALA A 21 -4.48 -6.73 -5.30
CA ALA A 21 -3.73 -7.23 -4.16
C ALA A 21 -3.18 -6.07 -3.30
N VAL A 22 -2.61 -5.03 -3.93
CA VAL A 22 -2.11 -3.84 -3.24
C VAL A 22 -3.27 -3.08 -2.56
N ILE A 23 -4.41 -2.91 -3.23
CA ILE A 23 -5.61 -2.26 -2.65
C ILE A 23 -6.08 -3.02 -1.41
N ALA A 24 -6.22 -4.35 -1.51
CA ALA A 24 -6.64 -5.18 -0.39
C ALA A 24 -5.68 -5.06 0.80
N PHE A 25 -4.38 -5.03 0.52
CA PHE A 25 -3.34 -4.87 1.54
C PHE A 25 -3.36 -3.49 2.22
N ILE A 26 -3.36 -2.42 1.43
CA ILE A 26 -3.40 -1.03 1.95
C ILE A 26 -4.69 -0.78 2.74
N ARG A 27 -5.83 -1.34 2.29
CA ARG A 27 -7.10 -1.25 3.01
C ARG A 27 -7.02 -1.93 4.39
N ARG A 28 -6.38 -3.09 4.51
CA ARG A 28 -6.15 -3.76 5.80
C ARG A 28 -5.32 -2.89 6.75
N LEU A 29 -4.24 -2.29 6.25
CA LEU A 29 -3.40 -1.38 7.06
C LEU A 29 -4.18 -0.16 7.54
N TYR A 30 -5.03 0.41 6.68
CA TYR A 30 -5.85 1.55 7.05
C TYR A 30 -6.88 1.22 8.12
N LEU A 31 -7.55 0.06 8.00
CA LEU A 31 -8.48 -0.44 9.02
C LEU A 31 -7.76 -0.77 10.34
N ALA A 32 -6.50 -1.18 10.28
CA ALA A 32 -5.63 -1.34 11.44
C ALA A 32 -5.11 -0.01 12.03
N GLY A 33 -5.55 1.15 11.51
CA GLY A 33 -5.23 2.47 12.05
C GLY A 33 -4.04 3.18 11.40
N VAL A 34 -3.41 2.60 10.37
CA VAL A 34 -2.34 3.28 9.62
C VAL A 34 -2.96 4.27 8.63
N ARG A 35 -2.98 5.55 8.98
CA ARG A 35 -3.60 6.60 8.16
C ARG A 35 -2.62 7.47 7.38
N ASP A 36 -1.34 7.43 7.76
CA ASP A 36 -0.29 8.18 7.08
C ASP A 36 0.08 7.52 5.74
N PRO A 37 0.01 8.25 4.61
CA PRO A 37 0.27 7.69 3.29
C PRO A 37 1.71 7.17 3.13
N LYS A 38 2.72 7.83 3.73
CA LYS A 38 4.12 7.37 3.65
C LYS A 38 4.28 6.02 4.35
N ARG A 39 3.68 5.86 5.53
CA ARG A 39 3.66 4.58 6.26
C ARG A 39 2.92 3.48 5.52
N LEU A 40 1.82 3.81 4.85
CA LEU A 40 1.08 2.86 4.00
C LEU A 40 1.96 2.35 2.85
N THR A 41 2.59 3.27 2.10
CA THR A 41 3.51 2.91 1.00
C THR A 41 4.68 2.07 1.50
N PHE A 42 5.36 2.51 2.58
CA PHE A 42 6.53 1.82 3.12
C PHE A 42 6.21 0.39 3.56
N LYS A 43 5.08 0.18 4.25
CA LYS A 43 4.63 -1.16 4.63
C LYS A 43 4.24 -2.01 3.42
N GLY A 44 3.67 -1.42 2.38
CA GLY A 44 3.40 -2.08 1.10
C GLY A 44 4.68 -2.62 0.45
N LEU A 45 5.68 -1.75 0.28
CA LEU A 45 6.99 -2.12 -0.27
C LEU A 45 7.72 -3.16 0.60
N GLN A 46 7.67 -3.00 1.93
CA GLN A 46 8.28 -3.96 2.86
C GLN A 46 7.66 -5.34 2.75
N ALA A 47 6.35 -5.45 2.56
CA ALA A 47 5.67 -6.73 2.40
C ALA A 47 6.09 -7.43 1.10
N LEU A 48 6.23 -6.68 0.01
CA LEU A 48 6.66 -7.20 -1.30
C LEU A 48 8.13 -7.60 -1.31
N SER A 49 9.00 -6.89 -0.58
CA SER A 49 10.42 -7.26 -0.44
C SER A 49 10.65 -8.50 0.44
N ARG A 50 9.63 -9.00 1.14
CA ARG A 50 9.72 -10.19 2.01
C ARG A 50 9.13 -11.45 1.35
N ALA A 51 8.60 -11.34 0.14
CA ALA A 51 8.14 -12.46 -0.69
C ALA A 51 9.28 -12.90 -1.62
#